data_AF-A0A6A6M099-F1
#
_entry.id   AF-A0A6A6M099-F1
#
_cell.length_a   1.000
_cell.length_b   1.000
_cell.length_c   1.000
_cell.angle_alpha   90.00
_cell.angle_beta   90.00
_cell.angle_gamma   90.00
#
_symmetry.space_group_name_H-M   'P 1'
#
loop_
_entity.id
_entity.type
_entity.pdbx_description
1 polymer ?
#
loop_
_entity_poly.entity_id
_entity_poly.type
_entity_poly.pdbx_seq_one_letter_code
_entity_poly.pdbx_strand_id
1 'polypeptide(L)'
;MLKACLCESMRLYPPVAWDSKHALADDLLPDNTPVRAGDRVTYFPYGMGRMEALWGKNRLEFKPERWFLEPEKRSSLKKAVRNQTGKVRPSTGLRATVNGSHGRRPEGCG
;
A
#
# COMPACT_ATOMS: atom_id res chain seq x y z
N MET A 1 23.28 7.73 1.76
CA MET A 1 23.84 6.50 2.35
C MET A 1 22.98 6.00 3.52
N LEU A 2 22.85 6.73 4.63
CA LEU A 2 22.14 6.27 5.83
C LEU A 2 20.72 5.71 5.57
N LYS A 3 19.88 6.47 4.84
CA LYS A 3 18.52 6.05 4.49
C LYS A 3 18.50 4.73 3.71
N ALA A 4 19.43 4.56 2.78
CA ALA A 4 19.54 3.37 1.95
C ALA A 4 19.93 2.15 2.79
N CYS A 5 20.91 2.30 3.69
CA CYS A 5 21.28 1.25 4.64
C CYS A 5 20.11 0.89 5.56
N LEU A 6 19.36 1.88 6.05
CA LEU A 6 18.20 1.63 6.91
C LEU A 6 17.10 0.85 6.17
N CYS A 7 16.77 1.24 4.94
CA CYS A 7 15.81 0.53 4.11
C CYS A 7 16.24 -0.92 3.85
N GLU A 8 17.52 -1.14 3.53
CA GLU A 8 18.06 -2.48 3.30
C GLU A 8 18.08 -3.33 4.57
N SER A 9 18.41 -2.73 5.72
CA SER A 9 18.33 -3.38 7.02
C SER A 9 16.90 -3.79 7.35
N MET A 10 15.91 -2.93 7.14
CA MET A 10 14.49 -3.26 7.41
C MET A 10 13.94 -4.33 6.47
N ARG A 11 14.45 -4.41 5.23
CA ARG A 11 14.07 -5.46 4.27
C ARG A 11 14.53 -6.83 4.73
N LEU A 12 15.80 -6.95 5.15
CA LEU A 12 16.38 -8.21 5.59
C LEU A 12 16.00 -8.53 7.04
N TYR A 13 15.92 -7.53 7.90
CA TYR A 13 15.69 -7.67 9.33
C TYR A 13 14.57 -6.73 9.78
N PRO A 14 13.32 -6.95 9.31
CA PRO A 14 12.18 -6.20 9.81
C PRO A 14 12.00 -6.46 11.32
N PRO A 15 11.63 -5.44 12.11
CA PRO A 15 11.35 -5.62 13.55
C PRO A 15 10.23 -6.62 13.83
N VAL A 16 9.27 -6.73 12.89
CA VAL A 16 8.14 -7.65 12.96
C VAL A 16 8.15 -8.52 11.71
N ALA A 17 8.25 -9.83 11.89
CA ALA A 17 8.42 -10.75 10.77
C ALA A 17 7.12 -10.96 9.96
N TRP A 18 5.96 -10.93 10.63
CA TRP A 18 4.62 -11.11 10.08
C TRP A 18 3.64 -10.21 10.81
N ASP A 19 2.71 -9.57 10.09
CA ASP A 19 1.63 -8.78 10.67
C ASP A 19 0.30 -9.16 10.02
N SER A 20 -0.77 -9.09 10.81
CA SER A 20 -2.11 -9.53 10.42
C SER A 20 -3.13 -8.44 10.69
N LYS A 21 -4.11 -8.31 9.79
CA LYS A 21 -5.27 -7.42 9.93
C LYS A 21 -6.54 -8.22 9.70
N HIS A 22 -7.65 -7.74 10.28
CA HIS A 22 -8.97 -8.32 10.05
C HIS A 22 -9.75 -7.42 9.11
N ALA A 23 -10.41 -8.02 8.12
CA ALA A 23 -11.27 -7.29 7.20
C ALA A 23 -12.54 -6.81 7.93
N LEU A 24 -12.88 -5.52 7.78
CA LEU A 24 -14.09 -4.95 8.38
C LEU A 24 -15.34 -5.23 7.53
N ALA A 25 -15.15 -5.39 6.23
CA ALA A 25 -16.19 -5.66 5.25
C ALA A 25 -15.63 -6.59 4.17
N ASP A 26 -16.51 -7.16 3.35
CA ASP A 26 -16.12 -7.96 2.19
C ASP A 26 -15.33 -7.09 1.19
N ASP A 27 -14.21 -7.61 0.69
CA ASP A 27 -13.31 -6.93 -0.24
C ASP A 27 -12.69 -7.92 -1.25
N LEU A 28 -12.12 -7.39 -2.32
CA LEU A 28 -11.37 -8.15 -3.33
C LEU A 28 -9.93 -7.64 -3.37
N LEU A 29 -8.98 -8.55 -3.17
CA LEU A 29 -7.56 -8.24 -3.35
C LEU A 29 -7.25 -7.96 -4.83
N PRO A 30 -6.12 -7.29 -5.16
CA PRO A 30 -5.75 -6.95 -6.54
C PRO A 30 -5.59 -8.15 -7.50
N ASP A 31 -5.49 -9.36 -6.97
CA ASP A 31 -5.45 -10.64 -7.68
C ASP A 31 -6.85 -11.27 -7.87
N ASN A 32 -7.91 -10.58 -7.46
CA ASN A 32 -9.30 -11.04 -7.37
C ASN A 32 -9.56 -12.11 -6.30
N THR A 33 -8.67 -12.27 -5.32
CA THR A 33 -8.95 -13.15 -4.17
C THR A 33 -10.03 -12.52 -3.27
N PRO A 34 -11.16 -13.20 -3.01
CA PRO A 34 -12.21 -12.67 -2.15
C PRO A 34 -11.82 -12.78 -0.67
N VAL A 35 -12.02 -11.68 0.06
CA VAL A 35 -11.81 -11.58 1.51
C VAL A 35 -13.14 -11.20 2.13
N ARG A 36 -13.63 -11.98 3.10
CA ARG A 36 -14.90 -11.72 3.78
C ARG A 36 -14.71 -10.87 5.03
N ALA A 37 -15.75 -10.19 5.46
CA ALA A 37 -15.78 -9.50 6.74
C ALA A 37 -15.40 -10.47 7.88
N GLY A 38 -14.42 -10.09 8.69
CA GLY A 38 -13.86 -10.90 9.77
C GLY A 38 -12.66 -11.76 9.38
N ASP A 39 -12.37 -11.94 8.08
CA ASP A 39 -11.21 -12.72 7.64
C ASP A 39 -9.90 -12.07 8.07
N ARG A 40 -8.93 -12.90 8.45
CA ARG A 40 -7.59 -12.46 8.82
C ARG A 40 -6.65 -12.52 7.61
N VAL A 41 -6.19 -11.36 7.17
CA VAL A 41 -5.19 -11.22 6.11
C VAL A 41 -3.83 -10.97 6.75
N THR A 42 -2.84 -11.81 6.43
CA THR A 42 -1.48 -11.74 6.97
C THR A 42 -0.48 -11.44 5.87
N TYR A 43 0.35 -10.41 6.07
CA TYR A 43 1.50 -10.15 5.21
C TYR A 43 2.79 -10.56 5.93
N PHE A 44 3.76 -11.11 5.17
CA PHE A 44 5.00 -11.67 5.73
C PHE A 44 6.24 -10.92 5.22
N PRO A 45 6.55 -9.72 5.77
CA PRO A 45 7.70 -8.91 5.33
C PRO A 45 9.02 -9.67 5.34
N TYR A 46 9.26 -10.49 6.36
CA TYR A 46 10.52 -11.19 6.51
C TYR A 46 10.79 -12.18 5.38
N GLY A 47 9.76 -12.93 4.97
CA GLY A 47 9.84 -13.84 3.82
C GLY A 47 9.85 -13.09 2.50
N MET A 48 8.93 -12.13 2.32
CA MET A 48 8.84 -11.32 1.10
C MET A 48 10.14 -10.56 0.81
N GLY A 49 10.83 -10.08 1.84
CA GLY A 49 12.14 -9.46 1.74
C GLY A 49 13.22 -10.38 1.16
N ARG A 50 13.05 -11.70 1.16
CA ARG A 50 14.01 -12.70 0.66
C ARG A 50 13.53 -13.45 -0.59
N MET A 51 12.35 -13.12 -1.10
CA MET A 51 11.80 -13.77 -2.29
C MET A 51 12.60 -13.39 -3.53
N GLU A 52 13.06 -14.42 -4.27
CA GLU A 52 13.81 -14.22 -5.51
C GLU A 52 12.97 -13.56 -6.60
N ALA A 53 11.68 -13.88 -6.64
CA ALA A 53 10.73 -13.27 -7.58
C ALA A 53 10.63 -11.73 -7.41
N LEU A 54 10.86 -11.21 -6.20
CA LEU A 54 10.76 -9.78 -5.91
C LEU A 54 12.12 -9.07 -5.99
N TRP A 55 13.20 -9.72 -5.54
CA TRP A 55 14.52 -9.08 -5.33
C TRP A 55 15.64 -9.62 -6.23
N GLY A 56 15.36 -10.64 -7.04
CA GLY A 56 16.32 -11.31 -7.91
C GLY A 56 17.33 -12.19 -7.14
N LYS A 57 18.34 -12.69 -7.87
CA LYS A 57 19.32 -13.66 -7.35
C LYS A 57 20.04 -13.19 -6.09
N ASN A 58 20.36 -11.90 -6.02
CA ASN A 58 21.14 -11.31 -4.92
C ASN A 58 20.26 -10.91 -3.71
N ARG A 59 19.05 -11.45 -3.55
CA ARG A 59 18.10 -11.12 -2.47
C ARG A 59 18.63 -11.26 -1.04
N LEU A 60 19.58 -12.16 -0.80
CA LEU A 60 20.14 -12.44 0.53
C LEU A 60 21.34 -11.54 0.87
N GLU A 61 21.89 -10.85 -0.12
CA GLU A 61 23.01 -9.92 0.07
C GLU A 61 22.49 -8.58 0.59
N PHE A 62 23.20 -7.99 1.54
CA PHE A 62 22.98 -6.62 1.99
C PHE A 62 23.58 -5.66 0.95
N LYS A 63 22.72 -5.02 0.13
CA LYS A 63 23.14 -4.06 -0.90
C LYS A 63 22.33 -2.76 -0.77
N PRO A 64 22.79 -1.80 0.06
CA PRO A 64 22.19 -0.47 0.19
C PRO A 64 22.05 0.25 -1.15
N GLU A 65 22.91 -0.08 -2.12
CA GLU A 65 22.98 0.58 -3.41
C GLU A 65 21.67 0.52 -4.19
N ARG A 66 20.85 -0.50 -3.96
CA ARG A 66 19.52 -0.67 -4.58
C ARG A 66 18.56 0.49 -4.27
N TRP A 67 18.76 1.16 -3.14
CA TRP A 67 17.88 2.23 -2.67
C TRP A 67 18.39 3.62 -3.06
N PHE A 68 19.53 3.71 -3.74
CA PHE A 68 19.92 4.96 -4.38
C PHE A 68 19.03 5.19 -5.58
N LEU A 69 18.30 6.30 -5.55
CA LEU A 69 17.69 6.83 -6.76
C LEU A 69 18.83 7.30 -7.65
N GLU A 70 18.98 6.71 -8.84
CA GLU A 70 19.81 7.31 -9.88
C GLU A 70 19.29 8.73 -10.13
N PRO A 71 20.14 9.76 -10.09
CA PRO A 71 19.71 11.11 -10.36
C PRO A 71 19.55 11.38 -11.88
N GLU A 72 18.83 10.57 -12.66
CA GLU A 72 18.51 10.87 -14.08
C GLU A 72 17.25 10.08 -14.50
N LYS A 73 16.11 10.60 -15.01
CA LYS A 73 15.86 11.74 -15.90
C LYS A 73 14.55 12.44 -15.51
N ARG A 74 14.61 13.58 -14.83
CA ARG A 74 13.48 14.54 -14.77
C ARG A 74 13.58 15.55 -15.92
N SER A 75 14.08 15.12 -17.09
CA SER A 75 14.14 15.93 -18.30
C SER A 75 13.11 15.43 -19.33
N SER A 76 12.11 16.29 -19.55
CA SER A 76 11.43 16.44 -20.84
C SER A 76 10.58 15.28 -21.37
N LEU A 77 9.43 15.04 -20.74
CA LEU A 77 8.20 14.71 -21.49
C LEU A 77 7.22 15.89 -21.41
N LYS A 78 7.62 17.02 -22.01
CA LYS A 78 6.63 17.91 -22.62
C LYS A 78 6.37 17.36 -24.02
N LYS A 79 5.35 16.51 -24.17
CA LYS A 79 4.64 16.41 -25.45
C LYS A 79 3.21 16.89 -25.24
N ALA A 80 3.02 18.09 -25.77
CA ALA A 80 1.74 18.72 -26.01
C ALA A 80 0.91 17.90 -27.02
N VAL A 81 -0.34 18.36 -27.21
CA VAL A 81 -1.32 18.03 -28.27
C VAL A 81 -2.30 16.91 -27.85
N ARG A 82 -3.63 17.06 -27.84
CA ARG A 82 -4.55 18.15 -28.23
C ARG A 82 -5.96 17.82 -27.71
N ASN A 83 -6.70 18.88 -27.46
CA ASN A 83 -8.06 18.98 -26.96
C ASN A 83 -9.04 18.15 -27.82
N GLN A 84 -9.89 17.34 -27.17
CA GLN A 84 -11.22 17.01 -27.69
C GLN A 84 -12.23 17.05 -26.55
N THR A 85 -13.12 18.02 -26.68
CA THR A 85 -14.32 18.26 -25.89
C THR A 85 -15.22 17.03 -25.94
N GLY A 86 -15.43 16.36 -24.81
CA GLY A 86 -16.32 15.20 -24.68
C GLY A 86 -17.07 15.25 -23.35
N LYS A 87 -18.11 16.10 -23.31
CA LYS A 87 -19.04 16.23 -22.19
C LYS A 87 -19.80 14.92 -22.00
N VAL A 88 -19.53 14.16 -20.94
CA VAL A 88 -20.42 13.09 -20.46
C VAL A 88 -20.67 13.23 -18.95
N ARG A 89 -21.91 13.62 -18.68
CA ARG A 89 -22.76 13.73 -17.48
C ARG A 89 -22.19 13.25 -16.11
N PRO A 90 -22.49 13.99 -15.01
CA PRO A 90 -22.16 13.55 -13.65
C PRO A 90 -23.21 12.53 -13.17
N SER A 91 -22.80 11.29 -12.92
CA SER A 91 -23.60 10.34 -12.12
C SER A 91 -23.23 10.47 -10.65
N THR A 92 -24.13 11.11 -9.91
CA THR A 92 -24.52 10.79 -8.53
C THR A 92 -23.42 10.85 -7.47
N GLY A 93 -23.48 11.90 -6.65
CA GLY A 93 -22.54 12.17 -5.56
C GLY A 93 -22.52 11.11 -4.46
N LEU A 94 -21.32 10.62 -4.17
CA LEU A 94 -21.01 9.98 -2.90
C LEU A 94 -20.59 11.08 -1.91
N ARG A 95 -21.53 11.48 -1.07
CA ARG A 95 -21.32 12.46 0.00
C ARG A 95 -20.50 11.76 1.09
N ALA A 96 -19.22 12.12 1.20
CA ALA A 96 -18.42 11.75 2.36
C ALA A 96 -18.96 12.50 3.59
N THR A 97 -19.73 11.83 4.44
CA THR A 97 -20.02 12.34 5.78
C THR A 97 -18.84 12.02 6.69
N VAL A 98 -17.98 13.01 6.90
CA VAL A 98 -17.18 13.15 8.11
C VAL A 98 -18.17 13.37 9.25
N ASN A 99 -18.35 12.38 10.12
CA ASN A 99 -18.92 12.62 11.44
C ASN A 99 -17.78 12.62 12.46
N GLY A 100 -17.32 13.83 12.78
CA GLY A 100 -16.54 14.07 13.98
C GLY A 100 -17.41 13.90 15.23
N SER A 101 -16.87 13.17 16.21
CA SER A 101 -16.98 13.39 17.66
C SER A 101 -18.16 14.23 18.18
N HIS A 102 -19.09 13.61 18.92
CA HIS A 102 -19.48 13.95 20.30
C HIS A 102 -20.48 12.91 20.83
N GLY A 103 -20.33 12.54 22.10
CA GLY A 103 -20.88 11.31 22.67
C GLY A 103 -22.36 11.28 23.04
N ARG A 104 -22.81 10.07 23.39
CA ARG A 104 -23.67 9.74 24.54
C ARG A 104 -23.86 8.22 24.63
N ARG A 105 -23.67 7.65 25.83
CA ARG A 105 -24.13 6.30 26.19
C ARG A 105 -25.67 6.28 26.21
N PRO A 106 -26.28 5.10 25.97
CA PRO A 106 -27.48 4.68 26.70
C PRO A 106 -27.17 3.36 27.43
N GLU A 107 -27.08 3.31 28.76
CA GLU A 107 -28.17 3.03 29.71
C GLU A 107 -29.28 2.10 29.17
N GLY A 108 -29.22 0.84 29.64
CA GLY A 108 -30.27 -0.10 30.04
C GLY A 108 -31.62 -0.17 29.35
N CYS A 109 -32.00 -1.39 28.94
CA CYS A 109 -33.27 -2.03 29.32
C CYS A 109 -33.26 -3.52 28.94
N GLY A 110 -33.69 -4.41 29.86
CA GLY A 110 -33.99 -5.82 29.61
C GLY A 110 -33.32 -6.78 30.57
#